data_AF-A0A3A6TB32-F1
#
_entry.id   AF-A0A3A6TB32-F1
#
_cell.length_a   1.000
_cell.length_b   1.000
_cell.length_c   1.000
_cell.angle_alpha   90.00
_cell.angle_beta   90.00
_cell.angle_gamma   90.00
#
_symmetry.space_group_name_H-M   'P 1'
#
loop_
_entity.id
_entity.type
_entity.pdbx_description
1 polymer ?
#
loop_
_entity_poly.entity_id
_entity_poly.type
_entity_poly.pdbx_seq_one_letter_code
_entity_poly.pdbx_strand_id
1 'polypeptide(L)'
;MKPKGEDGIAVTDGCGQIPLVFKHSYTKADYKVMLTNNSLYFSLSVPQGSSINWLDTTMTLSTPSFNGTFNIDALIKDTKVKTYCSGLGVFNCKKYDFYYLWVDSEKVTNQKQINITPPTPIINGDKVPVSEIQFKKTTEHLLQSINC
;
A
#
# COMPACT_ATOMS: atom_id res chain seq x y z
N MET A 1 10.40 -8.17 -4.98
CA MET A 1 11.23 -7.24 -4.17
C MET A 1 10.67 -7.20 -2.77
N LYS A 2 11.50 -7.16 -1.72
CA LYS A 2 11.04 -7.08 -0.32
C LYS A 2 10.99 -5.62 0.13
N PRO A 3 9.85 -5.10 0.60
CA PRO A 3 9.72 -3.74 1.10
C PRO A 3 10.25 -3.57 2.52
N LYS A 4 10.69 -2.36 2.85
CA LYS A 4 11.07 -1.90 4.19
C LYS A 4 10.76 -0.40 4.33
N GLY A 5 10.23 0.01 5.47
CA GLY A 5 9.95 1.41 5.84
C GLY A 5 9.87 1.53 7.36
N GLU A 6 9.76 2.75 7.91
CA GLU A 6 9.83 2.97 9.37
C GLU A 6 8.58 2.46 10.10
N ASP A 7 7.40 2.61 9.51
CA ASP A 7 6.14 2.43 10.25
C ASP A 7 5.34 1.18 9.85
N GLY A 8 5.79 0.43 8.85
CA GLY A 8 5.03 -0.69 8.31
C GLY A 8 5.81 -1.98 8.26
N ILE A 9 5.11 -3.04 7.87
CA ILE A 9 5.64 -4.39 7.75
C ILE A 9 5.53 -4.89 6.32
N ALA A 10 6.48 -5.74 5.93
CA ALA A 10 6.39 -6.49 4.69
C ALA A 10 5.39 -7.64 4.87
N VAL A 11 4.36 -7.70 4.04
CA VAL A 11 3.35 -8.76 4.06
C VAL A 11 3.24 -9.45 2.71
N THR A 12 2.79 -10.70 2.76
CA THR A 12 2.38 -11.46 1.59
C THR A 12 0.87 -11.30 1.43
N ASP A 13 0.41 -10.92 0.24
CA ASP A 13 -1.01 -10.95 -0.13
C ASP A 13 -1.13 -11.99 -1.27
N GLY A 14 -1.85 -13.09 -1.04
CA GLY A 14 -1.95 -14.22 -1.97
C GLY A 14 -0.85 -15.28 -1.84
N CYS A 15 -0.58 -16.00 -2.93
CA CYS A 15 0.28 -17.20 -2.95
C CYS A 15 1.78 -16.92 -3.16
N GLY A 16 2.20 -15.65 -3.17
CA GLY A 16 3.61 -15.30 -3.34
C GLY A 16 4.46 -15.71 -2.13
N GLN A 17 5.70 -16.16 -2.33
CA GLN A 17 6.61 -16.43 -1.20
C GLN A 17 7.44 -15.20 -0.78
N ILE A 18 7.53 -14.19 -1.64
CA ILE A 18 8.21 -12.92 -1.35
C ILE A 18 7.14 -11.89 -0.97
N PRO A 19 7.21 -11.25 0.21
CA PRO A 19 6.29 -10.18 0.54
C PRO A 19 6.55 -9.01 -0.41
N LEU A 20 5.65 -8.79 -1.37
CA LEU A 20 5.69 -7.69 -2.35
C LEU A 20 4.89 -6.48 -1.89
N VAL A 21 4.31 -6.55 -0.69
CA VAL A 21 3.38 -5.56 -0.16
C VAL A 21 3.96 -4.99 1.12
N PHE A 22 4.08 -3.68 1.17
CA PHE A 22 4.26 -2.95 2.41
C PHE A 22 2.89 -2.64 2.97
N LYS A 23 2.65 -2.96 4.24
CA LYS A 23 1.42 -2.63 4.96
C LYS A 23 1.74 -1.79 6.18
N HIS A 24 1.07 -0.66 6.31
CA HIS A 24 1.06 0.14 7.53
C HIS A 24 -0.35 0.12 8.12
N SER A 25 -0.41 -0.18 9.41
CA SER A 25 -1.66 -0.18 10.18
C SER A 25 -1.60 0.91 11.24
N TYR A 26 -2.38 1.95 11.04
CA TYR A 26 -2.56 3.07 11.95
C TYR A 26 -3.93 2.98 12.61
N THR A 27 -4.09 3.55 13.80
CA THR A 27 -5.33 3.49 14.59
C THR A 27 -6.57 3.97 13.82
N LYS A 28 -6.39 4.88 12.86
CA LYS A 28 -7.46 5.48 12.04
C LYS A 28 -7.48 5.03 10.58
N ALA A 29 -6.47 4.30 10.11
CA ALA A 29 -6.37 3.91 8.71
C ALA A 29 -5.38 2.75 8.51
N ASP A 30 -5.64 1.91 7.52
CA ASP A 30 -4.64 0.98 7.00
C ASP A 30 -4.26 1.42 5.59
N TYR A 31 -2.98 1.52 5.27
CA TYR A 31 -2.56 1.62 3.87
C TYR A 31 -1.62 0.50 3.46
N LYS A 32 -1.66 0.18 2.18
CA LYS A 32 -0.79 -0.79 1.54
C LYS A 32 -0.17 -0.19 0.30
N VAL A 33 1.08 -0.55 0.06
CA VAL A 33 1.79 -0.28 -1.18
C VAL A 33 2.30 -1.61 -1.72
N MET A 34 1.86 -1.97 -2.91
CA MET A 34 2.28 -3.18 -3.60
C MET A 34 2.99 -2.81 -4.89
N LEU A 35 4.13 -3.46 -5.12
CA LEU A 35 4.89 -3.31 -6.34
C LEU A 35 4.80 -4.61 -7.16
N THR A 36 4.33 -4.50 -8.39
CA THR A 36 4.37 -5.58 -9.39
C THR A 36 5.52 -5.35 -10.37
N ASN A 37 5.65 -6.17 -11.41
CA ASN A 37 6.73 -6.02 -12.40
C ASN A 37 6.66 -4.69 -13.17
N ASN A 38 5.44 -4.19 -13.41
CA ASN A 38 5.19 -3.04 -14.29
C ASN A 38 4.27 -1.99 -13.67
N SER A 39 3.81 -2.21 -12.44
CA SER A 39 2.84 -1.31 -11.82
C SER A 39 3.08 -1.14 -10.33
N LEU A 40 2.65 0.01 -9.84
CA LEU A 40 2.59 0.36 -8.43
C LEU A 40 1.13 0.48 -8.03
N TYR A 41 0.77 -0.18 -6.94
CA TYR A 41 -0.57 -0.14 -6.38
C TYR A 41 -0.51 0.44 -4.97
N PHE A 42 -1.35 1.44 -4.70
CA PHE A 42 -1.57 1.97 -3.37
C PHE A 42 -3.03 1.72 -2.99
N SER A 43 -3.28 1.33 -1.75
CA SER A 43 -4.62 1.28 -1.20
C SER A 43 -4.66 1.87 0.20
N LEU A 44 -5.74 2.57 0.52
CA LEU A 44 -6.05 3.13 1.82
C LEU A 44 -7.44 2.60 2.25
N SER A 45 -7.52 2.11 3.48
CA SER A 45 -8.74 1.64 4.13
C SER A 45 -8.99 2.48 5.37
N VAL A 46 -10.18 3.05 5.47
CA VAL A 46 -10.56 3.93 6.59
C VAL A 46 -11.94 3.54 7.12
N PRO A 47 -12.24 3.76 8.42
CA PRO A 47 -13.58 3.56 8.95
C PRO A 47 -14.62 4.34 8.16
N GLN A 48 -15.74 3.71 7.83
CA GLN A 48 -16.83 4.32 7.06
C GLN A 48 -17.30 5.63 7.73
N GLY A 49 -17.46 6.68 6.93
CA GLY A 49 -17.90 8.01 7.42
C GLY A 49 -16.77 8.91 7.92
N SER A 50 -15.51 8.46 7.82
CA SER A 50 -14.36 9.33 8.07
C SER A 50 -14.25 10.44 7.02
N SER A 51 -13.84 11.64 7.44
CA SER A 51 -13.43 12.70 6.53
C SER A 51 -11.98 12.48 6.08
N ILE A 52 -11.72 12.67 4.79
CA ILE A 52 -10.40 12.47 4.18
C ILE A 52 -10.00 13.76 3.47
N ASN A 53 -8.89 14.34 3.90
CA ASN A 53 -8.18 15.39 3.20
C ASN A 53 -6.78 14.88 2.84
N TRP A 54 -6.06 15.60 1.99
CA TRP A 54 -4.72 15.24 1.56
C TRP A 54 -3.75 16.36 1.88
N LEU A 55 -2.65 16.03 2.58
CA LEU A 55 -1.53 16.94 2.73
C LEU A 55 -0.66 16.91 1.47
N ASP A 56 -0.46 15.71 0.92
CA ASP A 56 0.28 15.46 -0.30
C ASP A 56 -0.50 14.46 -1.17
N THR A 57 -0.84 14.89 -2.38
CA THR A 57 -1.53 14.10 -3.41
C THR A 57 -0.56 13.57 -4.44
N THR A 58 0.69 13.37 -4.09
CA THR A 58 1.67 12.81 -5.01
C THR A 58 2.19 11.49 -4.50
N MET A 59 2.39 10.56 -5.43
CA MET A 59 3.14 9.34 -5.19
C MET A 59 4.46 9.49 -5.96
N THR A 60 5.57 9.39 -5.25
CA THR A 60 6.90 9.50 -5.86
C THR A 60 7.54 8.14 -5.96
N LEU A 61 8.07 7.81 -7.13
CA LEU A 61 8.86 6.62 -7.41
C LEU A 61 10.26 7.04 -7.80
N SER A 62 11.24 6.61 -7.01
CA SER A 62 12.65 6.90 -7.23
C SER A 62 13.44 5.60 -7.42
N THR A 63 14.29 5.60 -8.43
CA THR A 63 15.28 4.57 -8.76
C THR A 63 16.61 5.27 -9.01
N PRO A 64 17.76 4.56 -9.04
CA PRO A 64 19.04 5.17 -9.38
C PRO A 64 19.07 5.90 -10.73
N SER A 65 18.17 5.54 -11.66
CA SER A 65 18.14 6.06 -13.04
C SER A 65 16.92 6.93 -13.37
N PHE A 66 15.97 7.06 -12.45
CA PHE A 66 14.68 7.68 -12.72
C PHE A 66 14.05 8.17 -11.42
N ASN A 67 13.54 9.40 -11.44
CA ASN A 67 12.68 9.94 -10.40
C ASN A 67 11.40 10.44 -11.05
N GLY A 68 10.26 9.83 -10.71
CA GLY A 68 8.96 10.14 -11.25
C GLY A 68 7.99 10.50 -10.14
N THR A 69 7.26 11.60 -10.33
CA THR A 69 6.19 12.01 -9.44
C THR A 69 4.86 11.85 -10.18
N PHE A 70 3.93 11.12 -9.56
CA PHE A 70 2.60 10.86 -10.10
C PHE A 70 1.61 11.62 -9.24
N ASN A 71 0.93 12.61 -9.84
CA ASN A 71 -0.16 13.29 -9.17
C ASN A 71 -1.39 12.38 -9.16
N ILE A 72 -2.02 12.24 -8.01
CA ILE A 72 -3.10 11.26 -7.79
C ILE A 72 -4.41 12.00 -7.60
N ASP A 73 -4.83 12.68 -8.67
CA ASP A 73 -5.90 13.69 -8.62
C ASP A 73 -7.28 13.15 -8.24
N ALA A 74 -7.49 11.83 -8.16
CA ALA A 74 -8.46 11.27 -7.22
C ALA A 74 -8.20 9.78 -7.05
N LEU A 75 -7.68 9.41 -5.87
CA LEU A 75 -7.83 8.05 -5.36
C LEU A 75 -9.27 7.56 -5.56
N ILE A 76 -9.41 6.43 -6.23
CA ILE A 76 -10.73 5.90 -6.58
C ILE A 76 -11.31 5.29 -5.30
N LYS A 77 -12.42 5.88 -4.82
CA LYS A 77 -13.22 5.27 -3.77
C LYS A 77 -13.91 4.03 -4.34
N ASP A 78 -13.64 2.86 -3.77
CA ASP A 78 -14.39 1.66 -4.06
C ASP A 78 -15.85 1.88 -3.63
N THR A 79 -16.77 1.58 -4.53
CA THR A 79 -18.22 1.65 -4.26
C THR A 79 -18.66 0.61 -3.22
N LYS A 80 -17.87 -0.45 -3.03
CA LYS A 80 -18.15 -1.52 -2.09
C LYS A 80 -17.54 -1.22 -0.73
N VAL A 81 -18.40 -0.99 0.26
CA VAL A 81 -18.01 -0.95 1.67
C VAL A 81 -17.69 -2.38 2.13
N LYS A 82 -16.48 -2.62 2.64
CA LYS A 82 -16.16 -3.92 3.25
C LYS A 82 -16.47 -3.89 4.72
N THR A 83 -17.08 -4.97 5.19
CA THR A 83 -17.42 -5.16 6.60
C THR A 83 -16.50 -6.24 7.16
N TYR A 84 -15.72 -5.89 8.19
CA TYR A 84 -14.90 -6.84 8.93
C TYR A 84 -15.53 -7.06 10.30
N CYS A 85 -15.91 -8.30 10.57
CA CYS A 85 -16.47 -8.71 11.85
C CYS A 85 -15.41 -9.49 12.62
N SER A 86 -15.12 -9.09 13.86
CA SER A 86 -14.21 -9.82 14.75
C SER A 86 -14.94 -10.31 15.99
N GLY A 87 -14.87 -11.61 16.27
CA GLY A 87 -15.49 -12.26 17.44
C GLY A 87 -16.69 -13.16 17.10
N LEU A 88 -17.27 -13.79 18.13
CA LEU A 88 -18.48 -14.62 18.01
C LEU A 88 -19.72 -13.73 17.92
N GLY A 89 -20.06 -13.28 16.70
CA GLY A 89 -21.34 -12.63 16.39
C GLY A 89 -21.24 -11.35 15.55
N VAL A 90 -22.36 -11.00 14.89
CA VAL A 90 -22.53 -9.82 14.01
C VAL A 90 -22.46 -8.46 14.74
N PHE A 91 -22.36 -8.45 16.07
CA PHE A 91 -22.41 -7.23 16.87
C PHE A 91 -21.10 -6.42 16.92
N ASN A 92 -20.00 -6.95 16.39
CA ASN A 92 -18.69 -6.27 16.38
C ASN A 92 -18.12 -6.16 14.97
N CYS A 93 -18.99 -5.76 14.03
CA CYS A 93 -18.67 -5.53 12.64
C CYS A 93 -18.29 -4.05 12.41
N LYS A 94 -17.10 -3.81 11.87
CA LYS A 94 -16.64 -2.49 11.44
C LYS A 94 -16.72 -2.40 9.93
N LYS A 95 -17.25 -1.27 9.45
CA LYS A 95 -17.36 -0.96 8.02
C LYS A 95 -16.23 -0.03 7.61
N TYR A 96 -15.66 -0.28 6.44
CA TYR A 96 -14.53 0.48 5.93
C TYR A 96 -14.79 0.92 4.50
N ASP A 97 -14.43 2.18 4.22
CA ASP A 97 -14.32 2.72 2.88
C ASP A 97 -12.91 2.43 2.35
N PHE A 98 -12.82 2.01 1.10
CA PHE A 98 -11.57 1.69 0.42
C PHE A 98 -11.28 2.70 -0.66
N TYR A 99 -10.02 3.10 -0.74
CA TYR A 99 -9.48 4.00 -1.73
C TYR A 99 -8.30 3.31 -2.37
N TYR A 100 -8.19 3.34 -3.69
CA TYR A 100 -7.06 2.71 -4.38
C TYR A 100 -6.58 3.54 -5.55
N LEU A 101 -5.31 3.33 -5.85
CA LEU A 101 -4.58 3.92 -6.94
C LEU A 101 -3.75 2.85 -7.60
N TRP A 102 -3.73 2.88 -8.92
CA TRP A 102 -2.88 2.05 -9.74
C TRP A 102 -2.13 2.93 -10.72
N VAL A 103 -0.82 2.76 -10.76
CA VAL A 103 0.09 3.51 -11.65
C VAL A 103 0.91 2.51 -12.44
N ASP A 104 0.78 2.57 -13.76
CA ASP A 104 1.67 1.87 -14.68
C ASP A 104 3.01 2.57 -14.75
N SER A 105 4.08 1.79 -14.61
CA SER A 105 5.45 2.27 -14.74
C SER A 105 6.35 1.12 -15.19
N GLU A 106 6.64 1.11 -16.49
CA GLU A 106 7.65 0.21 -17.08
C GLU A 106 9.05 0.42 -16.50
N LYS A 107 9.26 1.55 -15.79
CA LYS A 107 10.54 1.88 -15.13
C LYS A 107 10.78 1.09 -13.84
N VAL A 108 9.78 0.33 -13.36
CA VAL A 108 9.90 -0.61 -12.24
C VAL A 108 10.68 -1.85 -12.65
N THR A 109 10.54 -2.27 -13.90
CA THR A 109 11.11 -3.53 -14.39
C THR A 109 12.64 -3.46 -14.34
N ASN A 110 13.28 -4.55 -13.92
CA ASN A 110 14.74 -4.73 -13.83
C ASN A 110 15.50 -3.87 -12.81
N GLN A 111 14.82 -3.08 -11.98
CA GLN A 111 15.49 -2.32 -10.93
C GLN A 111 15.95 -3.21 -9.78
N LYS A 112 17.12 -2.93 -9.20
CA LYS A 112 17.62 -3.63 -7.99
C LYS A 112 17.00 -3.08 -6.71
N GLN A 113 16.66 -1.80 -6.74
CA GLN A 113 16.06 -1.07 -5.63
C GLN A 113 15.14 0.00 -6.19
N ILE A 114 13.99 0.16 -5.55
CA ILE A 114 13.02 1.20 -5.84
C ILE A 114 12.59 1.80 -4.51
N ASN A 115 12.61 3.11 -4.42
CA ASN A 115 12.08 3.85 -3.29
C ASN A 115 10.72 4.44 -3.69
N ILE A 116 9.73 4.31 -2.82
CA ILE A 116 8.38 4.82 -3.04
C ILE A 116 8.00 5.69 -1.85
N THR A 117 7.60 6.92 -2.12
CA THR A 117 6.96 7.80 -1.14
C THR A 117 5.47 7.84 -1.45
N PRO A 118 4.61 7.26 -0.57
CA PRO A 118 3.17 7.29 -0.75
C PRO A 118 2.62 8.72 -0.58
N PRO A 119 1.38 8.97 -1.06
CA PRO A 119 0.66 10.18 -0.72
C PRO A 119 0.35 10.23 0.79
N THR A 120 0.10 11.44 1.31
CA THR A 120 -0.12 11.66 2.74
C THR A 120 -1.57 12.05 3.04
N PRO A 121 -2.41 11.12 3.52
CA PRO A 121 -3.77 11.43 3.93
C PRO A 121 -3.84 12.07 5.31
N ILE A 122 -4.87 12.90 5.49
CA ILE A 122 -5.34 13.43 6.77
C ILE A 122 -6.74 12.85 7.01
N ILE A 123 -6.89 12.04 8.06
CA ILE A 123 -8.13 11.32 8.38
C ILE A 123 -8.74 11.89 9.65
N ASN A 124 -9.94 12.47 9.55
CA ASN A 124 -10.61 13.14 10.66
C ASN A 124 -9.72 14.21 11.34
N GLY A 125 -8.92 14.94 10.55
CA GLY A 125 -7.98 15.96 11.03
C GLY A 125 -6.59 15.45 11.42
N ASP A 126 -6.39 14.14 11.54
CA ASP A 126 -5.09 13.57 11.93
C ASP A 126 -4.27 13.15 10.71
N LYS A 127 -3.02 13.60 10.67
CA LYS A 127 -2.05 13.16 9.66
C LYS A 127 -1.72 11.67 9.87
N VAL A 128 -1.88 10.88 8.82
CA VAL A 128 -1.42 9.48 8.82
C VAL A 128 0.11 9.47 8.69
N PRO A 129 0.84 8.72 9.54
CA PRO A 129 2.27 8.52 9.38
C PRO A 129 2.57 7.83 8.06
N VAL A 130 3.37 8.48 7.22
CA VAL A 130 3.81 7.96 5.93
C VAL A 130 5.32 8.14 5.86
N SER A 131 6.02 7.07 5.52
CA SER A 131 7.47 7.04 5.37
C SER A 131 7.85 6.51 3.98
N GLU A 132 9.09 6.80 3.55
CA GLU A 132 9.64 6.22 2.33
C GLU A 132 9.70 4.69 2.47
N ILE A 133 9.28 3.99 1.43
CA ILE A 133 9.28 2.53 1.36
C ILE A 133 10.34 2.11 0.35
N GLN A 134 11.36 1.43 0.85
CA GLN A 134 12.40 0.84 0.02
C GLN A 134 12.03 -0.60 -0.36
N PHE A 135 11.84 -0.83 -1.65
CA PHE A 135 11.72 -2.16 -2.25
C PHE A 135 13.07 -2.61 -2.77
N LYS A 136 13.65 -3.65 -2.16
CA LYS A 136 14.94 -4.21 -2.56
C LYS A 136 14.77 -5.60 -3.19
N LYS A 137 15.47 -5.87 -4.29
CA LYS A 137 15.52 -7.22 -4.86
C LYS A 137 16.22 -8.16 -3.86
N THR A 138 15.53 -9.22 -3.47
CA THR A 138 16.09 -10.28 -2.61
C THR A 138 16.45 -11.47 -3.49
N THR A 139 17.55 -12.13 -3.14
CA THR A 139 18.04 -13.38 -3.77
C THR A 139 17.72 -14.60 -2.90
N GLU A 140 16.74 -14.50 -2.00
CA GLU A 140 16.37 -15.63 -1.14
C GLU A 140 16.02 -16.84 -2.03
N HIS A 141 16.81 -17.90 -1.94
CA HIS A 141 16.60 -19.15 -2.66
C HIS A 141 15.28 -19.76 -2.19
N LEU A 142 14.30 -19.87 -3.09
CA LEU A 142 12.98 -20.40 -2.76
C LEU A 142 12.99 -21.93 -2.88
N LEU A 143 12.86 -22.62 -1.75
CA LEU A 143 12.25 -23.96 -1.73
C LEU A 143 10.75 -23.75 -1.97
N GLN A 144 10.31 -24.07 -3.18
CA GLN A 144 8.95 -23.90 -3.65
C GLN A 144 8.03 -24.89 -2.91
N SER A 145 7.04 -24.39 -2.16
CA SER A 145 5.94 -25.22 -1.70
C SER A 145 4.98 -25.38 -2.88
N ILE A 146 4.80 -26.59 -3.39
CA ILE A 146 4.05 -26.89 -4.63
C ILE A 146 2.54 -26.64 -4.50
N ASN A 147 2.03 -26.40 -3.28
CA ASN A 147 0.60 -26.22 -3.05
C ASN A 147 0.32 -24.87 -2.37
N CYS A 148 -0.31 -23.97 -3.11
CA CYS A 148 -1.08 -22.85 -2.57
C CYS A 148 -2.55 -23.07 -2.92
#